data_AF-D6M2J5-F1
#
_entry.id   AF-D6M2J5-F1
#
_cell.length_a   1.000
_cell.length_b   1.000
_cell.length_c   1.000
_cell.angle_alpha   90.00
_cell.angle_beta   90.00
_cell.angle_gamma   90.00
#
_symmetry.space_group_name_H-M   'P 1'
#
loop_
_entity.id
_entity.type
_entity.pdbx_description
1 polymer ?
#
loop_
_entity_poly.entity_id
_entity_poly.type
_entity_poly.pdbx_seq_one_letter_code
_entity_poly.pdbx_strand_id
1 'polypeptide(L)'
;AAAAELDIALAPLIEDARREGRTVVALSEYGITKADRPVHLNRALREAGLLEVHTQDGMEYLDPMASRAFAVADHQIAHVYVRRPEDLEATRAALAGVEGIGELLDDEGKKAHGIDHARAGELVAVAAPGHWFTYYYWLDEARAPDFAQLVEIHRKPGYDPVELFMDPEDPYVRLKAAGALARKKLGMRYRMAVVPLDAAPVQGSHGRLPDSEDEGPVLLSSDPAAATGRLAATDVKPLLLRLAGLDGA
;
A
#
# COMPACT_ATOMS: atom_id res chain seq x y z
N ALA A 1 2.99 22.13 8.01
CA ALA A 1 3.76 22.58 6.83
C ALA A 1 3.10 22.05 5.56
N ALA A 2 3.17 20.74 5.28
CA ALA A 2 2.61 20.13 4.07
C ALA A 2 1.15 20.51 3.74
N ALA A 3 0.24 20.49 4.72
CA ALA A 3 -1.16 20.90 4.49
C ALA A 3 -1.29 22.37 4.05
N ALA A 4 -0.46 23.26 4.57
CA ALA A 4 -0.44 24.67 4.15
C ALA A 4 0.19 24.85 2.76
N GLU A 5 1.22 24.08 2.43
CA GLU A 5 1.81 24.06 1.09
C GLU A 5 0.82 23.55 0.04
N LEU A 6 0.05 22.50 0.38
CA LEU A 6 -1.03 21.99 -0.45
C LEU A 6 -2.13 23.05 -0.64
N ASP A 7 -2.57 23.72 0.42
CA ASP A 7 -3.57 24.80 0.35
C ASP A 7 -3.10 25.93 -0.59
N ILE A 8 -1.86 26.39 -0.43
CA ILE A 8 -1.24 27.40 -1.32
C ILE A 8 -1.21 26.91 -2.78
N ALA A 9 -0.82 25.65 -3.00
CA ALA A 9 -0.73 25.08 -4.34
C ALA A 9 -2.10 24.93 -5.01
N LEU A 10 -3.15 24.64 -4.24
CA LEU A 10 -4.51 24.49 -4.73
C LEU A 10 -5.25 25.82 -4.91
N ALA A 11 -4.82 26.90 -4.24
CA ALA A 11 -5.52 28.18 -4.24
C ALA A 11 -5.86 28.71 -5.65
N PRO A 12 -4.95 28.73 -6.65
CA PRO A 12 -5.30 29.20 -8.00
C PRO A 12 -6.41 28.37 -8.66
N LEU A 13 -6.40 27.05 -8.47
CA LEU A 13 -7.42 26.15 -9.01
C LEU A 13 -8.79 26.38 -8.36
N ILE A 14 -8.80 26.60 -7.05
CA ILE A 14 -10.02 26.90 -6.29
C ILE A 14 -10.58 28.26 -6.68
N GLU A 15 -9.73 29.27 -6.86
CA GLU A 15 -10.14 30.62 -7.31
C GLU A 15 -10.76 30.59 -8.71
N ASP A 16 -10.15 29.86 -9.64
CA ASP A 16 -10.68 29.67 -10.99
C ASP A 16 -12.04 28.96 -10.96
N ALA A 17 -12.17 27.88 -10.19
CA ALA A 17 -13.44 27.18 -10.00
C ALA A 17 -14.53 28.10 -9.43
N ARG A 18 -14.20 28.93 -8.42
CA ARG A 18 -15.12 29.92 -7.85
C ARG A 18 -15.55 30.97 -8.86
N ARG A 19 -14.62 31.51 -9.66
CA ARG A 19 -14.91 32.52 -10.70
C ARG A 19 -15.87 31.99 -11.77
N GLU A 20 -15.78 30.70 -12.07
CA GLU A 20 -16.66 30.02 -13.02
C GLU A 20 -17.95 29.48 -12.39
N GLY A 21 -18.19 29.70 -11.09
CA GLY A 21 -19.38 29.21 -10.40
C GLY A 21 -19.42 27.68 -10.28
N ARG A 22 -18.27 27.01 -10.28
CA ARG A 22 -18.16 25.55 -10.14
C ARG A 22 -18.15 25.15 -8.66
N THR A 23 -18.84 24.05 -8.35
CA THR A 23 -18.71 23.37 -7.05
C THR A 23 -17.36 22.66 -6.96
N VAL A 24 -16.62 22.92 -5.89
CA VAL A 24 -15.37 22.24 -5.57
C VAL A 24 -15.64 21.18 -4.52
N VAL A 25 -15.22 19.95 -4.80
CA VAL A 25 -15.22 18.85 -3.83
C VAL A 25 -13.79 18.35 -3.67
N ALA A 26 -13.32 18.24 -2.43
CA ALA A 26 -12.07 17.58 -2.08
C ALA A 26 -12.41 16.30 -1.30
N LEU A 27 -11.93 15.16 -1.79
CA LEU A 27 -12.19 13.84 -1.22
C LEU A 27 -10.87 13.19 -0.82
N SER A 28 -10.81 12.67 0.40
CA SER A 28 -9.81 11.70 0.82
C SER A 28 -10.39 10.30 0.65
N GLU A 29 -9.67 9.40 -0.01
CA GLU A 29 -10.14 8.02 -0.22
C GLU A 29 -10.08 7.20 1.08
N TYR A 30 -9.08 7.46 1.92
CA TYR A 30 -8.85 6.79 3.18
C TYR A 30 -8.18 7.75 4.17
N GLY A 31 -8.14 7.35 5.43
CA GLY A 31 -7.31 7.97 6.45
C GLY A 31 -5.90 7.37 6.47
N ILE A 32 -4.93 8.15 6.93
CA ILE A 32 -3.56 7.68 7.17
C ILE A 32 -3.31 7.80 8.67
N THR A 33 -2.89 6.70 9.28
CA THR A 33 -2.56 6.64 10.71
C THR A 33 -1.08 6.40 10.90
N LYS A 34 -0.60 6.62 12.13
CA LYS A 34 0.80 6.30 12.48
C LYS A 34 1.02 4.79 12.33
N ALA A 35 2.02 4.43 11.52
CA ALA A 35 2.44 3.05 11.33
C ALA A 35 3.93 3.03 10.98
N ASP A 36 4.76 2.73 11.97
CA ASP A 36 6.22 2.74 11.90
C ASP A 36 6.86 1.37 12.16
N ARG A 37 6.02 0.32 12.29
CA ARG A 37 6.47 -1.06 12.58
C ARG A 37 6.20 -1.98 11.38
N PRO A 38 7.21 -2.28 10.55
CA PRO A 38 7.05 -3.18 9.42
C PRO A 38 6.89 -4.64 9.90
N VAL A 39 6.05 -5.40 9.21
CA VAL A 39 5.81 -6.83 9.43
C VAL A 39 6.05 -7.58 8.13
N HIS A 40 6.86 -8.63 8.19
CA HIS A 40 7.33 -9.37 7.01
C HIS A 40 6.60 -10.71 6.84
N LEU A 41 5.32 -10.68 6.43
CA LEU A 41 4.48 -11.88 6.31
C LEU A 41 5.12 -12.95 5.41
N ASN A 42 5.67 -12.52 4.28
CA ASN A 42 6.32 -13.44 3.34
C ASN A 42 7.61 -14.07 3.89
N ARG A 43 8.34 -13.40 4.80
CA ARG A 43 9.46 -14.03 5.51
C ARG A 43 8.96 -15.13 6.46
N ALA A 44 7.90 -14.88 7.21
CA ALA A 44 7.29 -15.89 8.10
C ALA A 44 6.77 -17.12 7.31
N LEU A 45 6.06 -16.89 6.21
CA LEU A 45 5.60 -17.97 5.32
C LEU A 45 6.77 -18.75 4.71
N ARG A 46 7.87 -18.07 4.40
CA ARG A 46 9.08 -18.72 3.88
C ARG A 46 9.81 -19.55 4.93
N GLU A 47 9.96 -19.03 6.13
CA GLU A 47 10.56 -19.76 7.26
C GLU A 47 9.76 -21.03 7.60
N ALA A 48 8.44 -21.00 7.40
CA ALA A 48 7.55 -22.16 7.53
C ALA A 48 7.59 -23.13 6.33
N GLY A 49 8.37 -22.86 5.29
CA GLY A 49 8.45 -23.69 4.07
C GLY A 49 7.16 -23.68 3.24
N LEU A 50 6.40 -22.58 3.28
CA LEU A 50 5.19 -22.39 2.48
C LEU A 50 5.44 -21.52 1.25
N LEU A 51 6.33 -20.52 1.36
CA LEU A 51 6.73 -19.65 0.27
C LEU A 51 8.04 -20.14 -0.34
N GLU A 52 8.06 -20.25 -1.67
CA GLU A 52 9.21 -20.67 -2.45
C GLU A 52 9.85 -19.50 -3.19
N VAL A 53 11.18 -19.54 -3.28
CA VAL A 53 11.97 -18.61 -4.10
C VAL A 53 12.91 -19.39 -4.99
N HIS A 54 13.16 -18.91 -6.20
CA HIS A 54 14.27 -19.37 -7.02
C HIS A 54 15.43 -18.38 -6.94
N THR A 55 16.66 -18.87 -7.13
CA THR A 55 17.86 -18.03 -7.10
C THR A 55 18.39 -17.81 -8.50
N GLN A 56 18.65 -16.55 -8.85
CA GLN A 56 19.29 -16.16 -10.10
C GLN A 56 20.34 -15.09 -9.81
N ASP A 57 21.59 -15.34 -10.21
CA ASP A 57 22.72 -14.42 -9.99
C ASP A 57 22.86 -13.98 -8.52
N GLY A 58 22.68 -14.93 -7.59
CA GLY A 58 22.72 -14.69 -6.14
C GLY A 58 21.47 -14.06 -5.53
N MET A 59 20.61 -13.46 -6.35
CA MET A 59 19.35 -12.84 -5.92
C MET A 59 18.21 -13.87 -5.84
N GLU A 60 17.29 -13.65 -4.92
CA GLU A 60 16.11 -14.48 -4.71
C GLU A 60 14.89 -13.84 -5.34
N TYR A 61 14.09 -14.63 -6.05
CA TYR A 61 12.85 -14.21 -6.71
C TYR A 61 11.71 -15.10 -6.27
N LEU A 62 10.60 -14.50 -5.83
CA LEU A 62 9.37 -15.22 -5.47
C LEU A 62 8.95 -16.12 -6.64
N ASP A 63 8.62 -17.38 -6.33
CA ASP A 63 7.96 -18.29 -7.26
C ASP A 63 6.52 -18.57 -6.78
N PRO A 64 5.52 -17.82 -7.27
CA PRO A 64 4.13 -18.01 -6.87
C PRO A 64 3.58 -19.40 -7.25
N MET A 65 4.15 -20.04 -8.28
CA MET A 65 3.63 -21.31 -8.80
C MET A 65 4.15 -22.51 -7.99
N ALA A 66 5.37 -22.41 -7.48
CA ALA A 66 5.95 -23.39 -6.56
C ALA A 66 5.47 -23.19 -5.12
N SER A 67 5.17 -21.95 -4.72
CA SER A 67 4.70 -21.62 -3.38
C SER A 67 3.38 -22.31 -3.04
N ARG A 68 3.30 -22.86 -1.82
CA ARG A 68 2.05 -23.35 -1.23
C ARG A 68 1.23 -22.21 -0.66
N ALA A 69 1.89 -21.19 -0.11
CA ALA A 69 1.25 -19.93 0.25
C ALA A 69 2.21 -18.74 0.11
N PHE A 70 1.67 -17.57 -0.24
CA PHE A 70 2.38 -16.30 -0.25
C PHE A 70 1.40 -15.14 -0.02
N ALA A 71 1.90 -14.02 0.47
CA ALA A 71 1.14 -12.80 0.69
C ALA A 71 1.43 -11.75 -0.38
N VAL A 72 0.37 -11.07 -0.83
CA VAL A 72 0.43 -9.81 -1.57
C VAL A 72 0.07 -8.70 -0.60
N ALA A 73 1.06 -7.88 -0.23
CA ALA A 73 0.95 -6.90 0.85
C ALA A 73 0.80 -5.48 0.32
N ASP A 74 -0.24 -4.78 0.75
CA ASP A 74 -0.47 -3.38 0.40
C ASP A 74 -0.77 -2.61 1.69
N HIS A 75 0.26 -1.93 2.21
CA HIS A 75 0.15 -1.19 3.47
C HIS A 75 -0.33 -2.05 4.65
N GLN A 76 -1.46 -1.74 5.28
CA GLN A 76 -1.97 -2.43 6.48
C GLN A 76 -2.92 -3.59 6.16
N ILE A 77 -3.01 -3.99 4.89
CA ILE A 77 -3.77 -5.15 4.44
C ILE A 77 -2.90 -6.07 3.58
N ALA A 78 -3.06 -7.38 3.72
CA ALA A 78 -2.39 -8.33 2.85
C ALA A 78 -3.33 -9.49 2.48
N HIS A 79 -3.41 -9.79 1.19
CA HIS A 79 -4.09 -10.99 0.71
C HIS A 79 -3.11 -12.16 0.75
N VAL A 80 -3.43 -13.21 1.49
CA VAL A 80 -2.62 -14.43 1.58
C VAL A 80 -3.27 -15.48 0.69
N TYR A 81 -2.58 -15.79 -0.40
CA TYR A 81 -3.00 -16.83 -1.34
C TYR A 81 -2.45 -18.17 -0.88
N VAL A 82 -3.32 -19.17 -0.79
CA VAL A 82 -3.02 -20.54 -0.43
C VAL A 82 -3.43 -21.43 -1.59
N ARG A 83 -2.45 -22.11 -2.18
CA ARG A 83 -2.62 -22.83 -3.44
C ARG A 83 -3.63 -23.98 -3.34
N ARG A 84 -3.68 -24.66 -2.19
CA ARG A 84 -4.55 -25.82 -1.98
C ARG A 84 -5.19 -25.79 -0.60
N PRO A 85 -6.46 -26.24 -0.45
CA PRO A 85 -7.15 -26.21 0.85
C PRO A 85 -6.41 -26.94 1.97
N GLU A 86 -5.66 -28.01 1.66
CA GLU A 86 -4.89 -28.76 2.66
C GLU A 86 -3.75 -27.95 3.31
N ASP A 87 -3.28 -26.87 2.68
CA ASP A 87 -2.21 -26.01 3.20
C ASP A 87 -2.73 -24.85 4.08
N LEU A 88 -4.06 -24.71 4.21
CA LEU A 88 -4.68 -23.58 4.90
C LEU A 88 -4.35 -23.55 6.39
N GLU A 89 -4.44 -24.70 7.07
CA GLU A 89 -4.13 -24.79 8.50
C GLU A 89 -2.65 -24.52 8.79
N ALA A 90 -1.75 -25.03 7.94
CA ALA A 90 -0.32 -24.74 8.06
C ALA A 90 -0.03 -23.25 7.85
N THR A 91 -0.71 -22.62 6.89
CA THR A 91 -0.60 -21.18 6.62
C THR A 91 -1.09 -20.35 7.81
N ARG A 92 -2.26 -20.69 8.36
CA ARG A 92 -2.81 -20.04 9.55
C ARG A 92 -1.86 -20.18 10.74
N ALA A 93 -1.31 -21.37 10.97
CA ALA A 93 -0.35 -21.61 12.04
C ALA A 93 0.94 -20.80 11.88
N ALA A 94 1.46 -20.67 10.65
CA ALA A 94 2.65 -19.86 10.37
C ALA A 94 2.44 -18.37 10.65
N LEU A 95 1.21 -17.86 10.49
CA LEU A 95 0.86 -16.46 10.70
C LEU A 95 0.37 -16.16 12.12
N ALA A 96 -0.20 -17.13 12.83
CA ALA A 96 -0.83 -16.92 14.14
C ALA A 96 0.10 -16.32 15.22
N GLY A 97 1.41 -16.56 15.12
CA GLY A 97 2.41 -16.04 16.06
C GLY A 97 3.13 -14.77 15.60
N VAL A 98 2.80 -14.23 14.42
CA VAL A 98 3.48 -13.05 13.87
C VAL A 98 2.98 -11.79 14.58
N GLU A 99 3.86 -11.15 15.35
CA GLU A 99 3.58 -9.85 15.98
C GLU A 99 3.20 -8.81 14.91
N GLY A 100 2.16 -8.03 15.20
CA GLY A 100 1.68 -6.97 14.31
C GLY A 100 0.56 -7.38 13.35
N ILE A 101 0.17 -8.67 13.29
CA ILE A 101 -1.11 -9.06 12.71
C ILE A 101 -2.22 -8.79 13.74
N GLY A 102 -3.18 -7.95 13.39
CA GLY A 102 -4.34 -7.65 14.22
C GLY A 102 -5.46 -8.66 13.99
N GLU A 103 -5.76 -8.94 12.72
CA GLU A 103 -6.80 -9.89 12.32
C GLU A 103 -6.30 -10.75 11.16
N LEU A 104 -6.72 -12.01 11.14
CA LEU A 104 -6.51 -12.93 10.03
C LEU A 104 -7.86 -13.49 9.60
N LEU A 105 -8.45 -12.82 8.61
CA LEU A 105 -9.80 -13.05 8.13
C LEU A 105 -9.83 -14.28 7.21
N ASP A 106 -10.68 -15.24 7.53
CA ASP A 106 -11.08 -16.32 6.62
C ASP A 106 -12.39 -15.96 5.90
N ASP A 107 -13.08 -16.94 5.34
CA ASP A 107 -14.29 -16.69 4.55
C ASP A 107 -15.40 -15.97 5.33
N GLU A 108 -15.60 -16.28 6.61
CA GLU A 108 -16.61 -15.59 7.43
C GLU A 108 -16.16 -14.16 7.75
N GLY A 109 -14.89 -13.99 8.11
CA GLY A 109 -14.29 -12.66 8.32
C GLY A 109 -14.37 -11.77 7.08
N LYS A 110 -13.95 -12.28 5.92
CA LYS A 110 -14.02 -11.54 4.63
C LYS A 110 -15.44 -11.11 4.31
N LYS A 111 -16.45 -11.96 4.56
CA LYS A 111 -17.87 -11.61 4.36
C LYS A 111 -18.33 -10.51 5.32
N ALA A 112 -17.97 -10.62 6.60
CA ALA A 112 -18.30 -9.60 7.60
C ALA A 112 -17.72 -8.22 7.25
N HIS A 113 -16.55 -8.18 6.63
CA HIS A 113 -15.89 -6.95 6.15
C HIS A 113 -16.29 -6.54 4.72
N GLY A 114 -17.13 -7.31 4.03
CA GLY A 114 -17.55 -7.00 2.66
C GLY A 114 -16.46 -7.14 1.59
N ILE A 115 -15.42 -7.93 1.86
CA ILE A 115 -14.26 -8.15 0.98
C ILE A 115 -14.15 -9.59 0.46
N ASP A 116 -15.20 -10.40 0.65
CA ASP A 116 -15.31 -11.74 0.09
C ASP A 116 -15.49 -11.68 -1.43
N HIS A 117 -14.37 -11.66 -2.14
CA HIS A 117 -14.29 -11.53 -3.58
C HIS A 117 -13.38 -12.62 -4.16
N ALA A 118 -13.66 -13.10 -5.38
CA ALA A 118 -12.88 -14.13 -6.06
C ALA A 118 -11.39 -13.77 -6.34
N ARG A 119 -10.97 -12.54 -6.00
CA ARG A 119 -9.58 -12.07 -6.09
C ARG A 119 -8.93 -11.90 -4.72
N ALA A 120 -9.70 -11.97 -3.65
CA ALA A 120 -9.13 -12.00 -2.32
C ALA A 120 -8.43 -13.35 -2.12
N GLY A 121 -7.31 -13.34 -1.39
CA GLY A 121 -6.68 -14.57 -0.93
C GLY A 121 -7.60 -15.42 -0.06
N GLU A 122 -7.24 -16.68 0.12
CA GLU A 122 -7.92 -17.60 1.02
C GLU A 122 -7.98 -17.02 2.44
N LEU A 123 -6.94 -16.29 2.86
CA LEU A 123 -6.94 -15.46 4.05
C LEU A 123 -6.65 -13.98 3.71
N VAL A 124 -7.11 -13.06 4.55
CA VAL A 124 -6.72 -11.63 4.50
C VAL A 124 -6.19 -11.22 5.86
N ALA A 125 -4.94 -10.78 5.92
CA ALA A 125 -4.33 -10.22 7.12
C ALA A 125 -4.60 -8.71 7.19
N VAL A 126 -5.00 -8.24 8.36
CA VAL A 126 -5.14 -6.81 8.69
C VAL A 126 -4.14 -6.49 9.80
N ALA A 127 -3.36 -5.42 9.63
CA ALA A 127 -2.32 -5.06 10.58
C ALA A 127 -2.91 -4.52 11.89
N ALA A 128 -2.26 -4.84 13.00
CA ALA A 128 -2.52 -4.21 14.29
C ALA A 128 -2.17 -2.70 14.23
N PRO A 129 -2.73 -1.86 15.14
CA PRO A 129 -2.36 -0.44 15.18
C PRO A 129 -0.85 -0.23 15.26
N GLY A 130 -0.32 0.77 14.56
CA GLY A 130 1.11 1.05 14.49
C GLY A 130 1.92 0.14 13.56
N HIS A 131 1.32 -0.92 13.00
CA HIS A 131 2.00 -1.87 12.12
C HIS A 131 1.54 -1.75 10.67
N TRP A 132 2.38 -2.22 9.75
CA TRP A 132 2.09 -2.36 8.32
C TRP A 132 2.88 -3.53 7.72
N PHE A 133 2.45 -4.04 6.57
CA PHE A 133 3.04 -5.24 5.95
C PHE A 133 3.96 -4.87 4.78
N THR A 134 5.18 -5.42 4.80
CA THR A 134 6.08 -5.36 3.63
C THR A 134 5.80 -6.53 2.69
N TYR A 135 6.20 -6.40 1.42
CA TYR A 135 6.18 -7.53 0.49
C TYR A 135 7.38 -8.50 0.65
N TYR A 136 8.36 -8.15 1.48
CA TYR A 136 9.70 -8.76 1.49
C TYR A 136 9.66 -10.26 1.79
N TYR A 137 10.34 -11.04 0.96
CA TYR A 137 10.41 -12.50 1.04
C TYR A 137 11.84 -13.04 1.15
N TRP A 138 12.86 -12.20 0.94
CA TRP A 138 14.26 -12.58 1.16
C TRP A 138 14.57 -12.56 2.65
N LEU A 139 15.31 -13.57 3.13
CA LEU A 139 15.75 -13.65 4.54
C LEU A 139 17.13 -12.99 4.75
N ASP A 140 17.87 -12.78 3.66
CA ASP A 140 19.17 -12.09 3.64
C ASP A 140 19.10 -10.94 2.63
N GLU A 141 19.37 -9.72 3.08
CA GLU A 141 19.33 -8.51 2.24
C GLU A 141 20.35 -8.55 1.10
N ALA A 142 21.47 -9.26 1.27
CA ALA A 142 22.44 -9.46 0.19
C ALA A 142 21.86 -10.27 -0.99
N ARG A 143 20.72 -10.95 -0.76
CA ARG A 143 20.01 -11.74 -1.76
C ARG A 143 18.72 -11.08 -2.25
N ALA A 144 18.46 -9.84 -1.84
CA ALA A 144 17.31 -9.09 -2.32
C ALA A 144 17.32 -8.96 -3.86
N PRO A 145 16.16 -9.04 -4.53
CA PRO A 145 16.07 -8.79 -5.96
C PRO A 145 16.57 -7.38 -6.32
N ASP A 146 17.17 -7.25 -7.50
CA ASP A 146 17.64 -5.95 -8.02
C ASP A 146 16.55 -4.86 -8.07
N PHE A 147 15.30 -5.26 -8.33
CA PHE A 147 14.16 -4.35 -8.37
C PHE A 147 13.74 -3.82 -6.99
N ALA A 148 14.19 -4.43 -5.89
CA ALA A 148 13.81 -3.99 -4.54
C ALA A 148 14.29 -2.56 -4.26
N GLN A 149 15.47 -2.19 -4.79
CA GLN A 149 16.03 -0.84 -4.65
C GLN A 149 15.57 0.13 -5.75
N LEU A 150 14.58 -0.26 -6.56
CA LEU A 150 13.99 0.55 -7.63
C LEU A 150 12.55 0.93 -7.29
N VAL A 151 12.06 1.97 -7.96
CA VAL A 151 10.62 2.21 -8.11
C VAL A 151 10.12 1.24 -9.17
N GLU A 152 9.54 0.11 -8.76
CA GLU A 152 9.06 -0.92 -9.68
C GLU A 152 7.80 -1.63 -9.16
N ILE A 153 6.68 -0.96 -9.40
CA ILE A 153 5.34 -1.36 -8.94
C ILE A 153 4.82 -2.67 -9.55
N HIS A 154 5.43 -3.19 -10.63
CA HIS A 154 4.90 -4.39 -11.31
C HIS A 154 5.53 -5.69 -10.86
N ARG A 155 6.71 -5.66 -10.24
CA ARG A 155 7.45 -6.88 -9.82
C ARG A 155 7.33 -7.16 -8.33
N LYS A 156 6.88 -6.18 -7.55
CA LYS A 156 6.66 -6.32 -6.12
C LYS A 156 5.28 -6.97 -5.91
N PRO A 157 5.17 -8.11 -5.20
CA PRO A 157 3.90 -8.73 -4.85
C PRO A 157 3.19 -7.89 -3.78
N GLY A 158 2.73 -6.70 -4.17
CA GLY A 158 2.24 -5.69 -3.26
C GLY A 158 2.71 -4.28 -3.59
N TYR A 159 2.36 -3.34 -2.71
CA TYR A 159 2.88 -1.98 -2.74
C TYR A 159 4.00 -1.80 -1.72
N ASP A 160 5.01 -1.00 -2.08
CA ASP A 160 6.15 -0.72 -1.22
C ASP A 160 6.26 0.80 -0.97
N PRO A 161 5.73 1.30 0.16
CA PRO A 161 5.80 2.73 0.48
C PRO A 161 7.22 3.24 0.66
N VAL A 162 8.20 2.34 0.81
CA VAL A 162 9.63 2.66 0.90
C VAL A 162 10.15 3.28 -0.41
N GLU A 163 9.50 3.02 -1.55
CA GLU A 163 9.82 3.63 -2.85
C GLU A 163 9.71 5.16 -2.89
N LEU A 164 8.98 5.75 -1.94
CA LEU A 164 8.85 7.20 -1.81
C LEU A 164 10.10 7.86 -1.21
N PHE A 165 11.07 7.08 -0.76
CA PHE A 165 12.26 7.53 -0.07
C PHE A 165 13.53 7.23 -0.88
N MET A 166 14.53 8.11 -0.73
CA MET A 166 15.90 7.78 -1.04
C MET A 166 16.54 7.12 0.17
N ASP A 167 17.36 6.11 -0.05
CA ASP A 167 18.06 5.34 0.96
C ASP A 167 18.82 6.28 1.91
N PRO A 168 18.39 6.40 3.18
CA PRO A 168 19.00 7.32 4.13
C PRO A 168 20.35 6.81 4.63
N GLU A 169 20.64 5.51 4.49
CA GLU A 169 21.89 4.91 4.95
C GLU A 169 23.01 5.02 3.89
N ASP A 170 22.66 5.32 2.63
CA ASP A 170 23.62 5.56 1.56
C ASP A 170 24.01 7.05 1.44
N PRO A 171 25.19 7.46 1.92
CA PRO A 171 25.63 8.86 1.86
C PRO A 171 25.82 9.37 0.41
N TYR A 172 25.89 8.47 -0.58
CA TYR A 172 26.06 8.80 -1.98
C TYR A 172 24.77 8.66 -2.80
N VAL A 173 23.61 8.42 -2.18
CA VAL A 173 22.34 8.14 -2.87
C VAL A 173 21.98 9.21 -3.91
N ARG A 174 22.20 10.49 -3.59
CA ARG A 174 21.96 11.62 -4.51
C ARG A 174 22.95 11.64 -5.68
N LEU A 175 24.20 11.25 -5.47
CA LEU A 175 25.19 11.14 -6.53
C LEU A 175 24.87 9.96 -7.47
N LYS A 176 24.42 8.83 -6.92
CA LYS A 176 23.91 7.70 -7.71
C LYS A 176 22.72 8.12 -8.57
N ALA A 177 21.77 8.86 -8.00
CA ALA A 177 20.62 9.39 -8.74
C ALA A 177 21.06 10.32 -9.89
N ALA A 178 21.96 11.28 -9.62
CA ALA A 178 22.49 12.19 -10.63
C ALA A 178 23.24 11.44 -11.74
N GLY A 179 24.07 10.45 -11.39
CA GLY A 179 24.77 9.60 -12.35
C GLY A 179 23.82 8.77 -13.22
N ALA A 180 22.74 8.22 -12.63
CA ALA A 180 21.70 7.50 -13.36
C ALA A 180 20.98 8.42 -14.36
N LEU A 181 20.65 9.66 -13.96
CA LEU A 181 20.05 10.67 -14.86
C LEU A 181 20.99 11.09 -15.99
N ALA A 182 22.29 11.23 -15.72
CA ALA A 182 23.29 11.52 -16.75
C ALA A 182 23.36 10.40 -17.79
N ARG A 183 23.43 9.13 -17.35
CA ARG A 183 23.39 7.95 -18.25
C ARG A 183 22.10 7.90 -19.07
N LYS A 184 20.95 8.15 -18.44
CA LYS A 184 19.64 8.27 -19.13
C LYS A 184 19.70 9.31 -20.24
N LYS A 185 20.22 10.52 -19.95
CA LYS A 185 20.32 11.62 -20.92
C LYS A 185 21.27 11.31 -22.08
N LEU A 186 22.29 10.48 -21.83
CA LEU A 186 23.23 10.00 -22.85
C LEU A 186 22.72 8.78 -23.64
N GLY A 187 21.49 8.31 -23.40
CA GLY A 187 20.91 7.13 -24.08
C GLY A 187 21.54 5.80 -23.66
N MET A 188 22.30 5.78 -22.56
CA MET A 188 22.90 4.56 -22.03
C MET A 188 21.89 3.81 -21.17
N ARG A 189 22.02 2.48 -21.09
CA ARG A 189 21.33 1.69 -20.04
C ARG A 189 21.72 2.24 -18.68
N TYR A 190 20.77 2.34 -17.76
CA TYR A 190 20.98 2.84 -16.40
C TYR A 190 20.09 2.09 -15.41
N ARG A 191 20.47 2.12 -14.13
CA ARG A 191 19.67 1.64 -13.00
C ARG A 191 19.70 2.73 -11.93
N MET A 192 18.54 3.12 -11.41
CA MET A 192 18.40 4.12 -10.34
C MET A 192 18.12 3.38 -9.03
N ALA A 193 19.13 2.65 -8.55
CA ALA A 193 19.07 1.92 -7.28
C ALA A 193 19.30 2.89 -6.12
N VAL A 194 18.20 3.49 -5.65
CA VAL A 194 18.19 4.54 -4.63
C VAL A 194 17.15 4.31 -3.55
N VAL A 195 16.28 3.31 -3.68
CA VAL A 195 15.27 2.95 -2.68
C VAL A 195 15.94 2.08 -1.60
N PRO A 196 15.71 2.35 -0.31
CA PRO A 196 16.28 1.53 0.76
C PRO A 196 15.68 0.12 0.81
N LEU A 197 16.45 -0.84 1.34
CA LEU A 197 15.94 -2.17 1.68
C LEU A 197 15.38 -2.21 3.11
N ASP A 198 15.79 -1.26 3.97
CA ASP A 198 15.18 -1.03 5.28
C ASP A 198 13.86 -0.26 5.12
N ALA A 199 12.84 -0.76 5.81
CA ALA A 199 11.49 -0.25 5.81
C ALA A 199 11.25 0.87 6.85
N ALA A 200 12.23 1.17 7.70
CA ALA A 200 12.18 2.20 8.75
C ALA A 200 11.74 3.62 8.31
N PRO A 201 11.99 4.09 7.07
CA PRO A 201 11.55 5.44 6.66
C PRO A 201 10.03 5.65 6.67
N VAL A 202 9.24 4.57 6.59
CA VAL A 202 7.78 4.65 6.61
C VAL A 202 7.31 4.91 8.04
N GLN A 203 6.53 5.98 8.21
CA GLN A 203 6.03 6.43 9.52
C GLN A 203 4.49 6.52 9.59
N GLY A 204 3.82 6.28 8.47
CA GLY A 204 2.37 6.31 8.35
C GLY A 204 1.89 5.40 7.23
N SER A 205 0.71 4.80 7.42
CA SER A 205 0.14 3.82 6.49
C SER A 205 -1.39 3.84 6.56
N HIS A 206 -2.03 3.09 5.66
CA HIS A 206 -3.49 2.95 5.58
C HIS A 206 -3.91 1.50 5.26
N GLY A 207 -5.21 1.23 5.18
CA GLY A 207 -5.77 -0.05 4.73
C GLY A 207 -6.55 -0.80 5.81
N ARG A 208 -6.30 -0.53 7.10
CA ARG A 208 -7.21 -0.93 8.18
C ARG A 208 -8.38 0.05 8.29
N LEU A 209 -9.46 -0.39 8.93
CA LEU A 209 -10.52 0.54 9.35
C LEU A 209 -9.95 1.51 10.41
N PRO A 210 -10.32 2.81 10.35
CA PRO A 210 -9.88 3.79 11.33
C PRO A 210 -10.53 3.52 12.69
N ASP A 211 -9.80 3.78 13.77
CA ASP A 211 -10.30 3.55 15.14
C ASP A 211 -11.29 4.65 15.59
N SER A 212 -11.28 5.79 14.89
CA SER A 212 -12.17 6.93 15.13
C SER A 212 -12.51 7.69 13.84
N GLU A 213 -13.54 8.54 13.88
CA GLU A 213 -13.90 9.40 12.73
C GLU A 213 -12.80 10.40 12.37
N ASP A 214 -12.03 10.89 13.36
CA ASP A 214 -10.97 11.87 13.16
C ASP A 214 -9.77 11.31 12.38
N GLU A 215 -9.65 9.98 12.34
CA GLU A 215 -8.63 9.24 11.56
C GLU A 215 -9.21 8.69 10.25
N GLY A 216 -10.46 9.00 9.92
CA GLY A 216 -11.14 8.52 8.72
C GLY A 216 -10.97 9.40 7.49
N PRO A 217 -11.45 8.93 6.32
CA PRO A 217 -11.53 9.75 5.12
C PRO A 217 -12.50 10.92 5.31
N VAL A 218 -12.21 12.04 4.63
CA VAL A 218 -13.04 13.24 4.65
C VAL A 218 -13.51 13.62 3.26
N LEU A 219 -14.71 14.20 3.19
CA LEU A 219 -15.21 14.89 2.00
C LEU A 219 -15.52 16.34 2.39
N LEU A 220 -14.88 17.27 1.70
CA LEU A 220 -15.08 18.71 1.83
C LEU A 220 -15.73 19.24 0.55
N SER A 221 -16.66 20.17 0.68
CA SER A 221 -17.37 20.77 -0.46
C SER A 221 -17.51 22.27 -0.26
N SER A 222 -17.41 23.03 -1.35
CA SER A 222 -17.77 24.45 -1.37
C SER A 222 -19.28 24.68 -1.34
N ASP A 223 -20.08 23.66 -1.66
CA ASP A 223 -21.53 23.69 -1.54
C ASP A 223 -21.98 23.07 -0.20
N PRO A 224 -22.60 23.86 0.71
CA PRO A 224 -23.06 23.36 2.00
C PRO A 224 -24.17 22.30 1.88
N ALA A 225 -24.88 22.20 0.76
CA ALA A 225 -25.87 21.13 0.53
C ALA A 225 -25.23 19.74 0.46
N ALA A 226 -23.92 19.66 0.23
CA ALA A 226 -23.16 18.41 0.30
C ALA A 226 -22.90 17.91 1.73
N ALA A 227 -23.02 18.77 2.74
CA ALA A 227 -22.71 18.45 4.13
C ALA A 227 -23.86 17.69 4.81
N THR A 228 -24.05 16.42 4.43
CA THR A 228 -25.14 15.56 4.94
C THR A 228 -24.75 14.73 6.16
N GLY A 229 -23.58 14.97 6.77
CA GLY A 229 -23.02 14.16 7.85
C GLY A 229 -22.24 12.97 7.31
N ARG A 230 -22.52 11.76 7.83
CA ARG A 230 -21.85 10.53 7.35
C ARG A 230 -22.29 10.18 5.94
N LEU A 231 -21.33 9.80 5.11
CA LEU A 231 -21.53 9.39 3.73
C LEU A 231 -20.83 8.04 3.51
N ALA A 232 -21.53 7.07 2.94
CA ALA A 232 -20.87 5.84 2.52
C ALA A 232 -20.00 6.10 1.28
N ALA A 233 -18.88 5.39 1.15
CA ALA A 233 -18.00 5.53 -0.02
C ALA A 233 -18.74 5.27 -1.34
N THR A 234 -19.72 4.36 -1.34
CA THR A 234 -20.58 4.06 -2.50
C THR A 234 -21.51 5.20 -2.91
N ASP A 235 -21.78 6.13 -1.99
CA ASP A 235 -22.70 7.26 -2.21
C ASP A 235 -21.97 8.51 -2.71
N VAL A 236 -20.63 8.49 -2.76
CA VAL A 236 -19.82 9.60 -3.29
C VAL A 236 -20.18 9.89 -4.74
N LYS A 237 -20.30 8.88 -5.61
CA LYS A 237 -20.67 9.10 -7.02
C LYS A 237 -22.06 9.75 -7.14
N PRO A 238 -23.14 9.20 -6.55
CA PRO A 238 -24.45 9.86 -6.53
C PRO A 238 -24.40 11.31 -6.03
N LEU A 239 -23.64 11.57 -4.96
CA LEU A 239 -23.44 12.92 -4.44
C LEU A 239 -22.81 13.85 -5.49
N LEU A 240 -21.74 13.42 -6.15
CA LEU A 240 -21.06 14.22 -7.18
C LEU A 240 -21.96 14.50 -8.39
N LEU A 241 -22.76 13.53 -8.83
CA LEU A 241 -23.74 13.73 -9.92
C LEU A 241 -24.79 14.76 -9.54
N ARG A 242 -25.32 14.69 -8.33
CA ARG A 242 -26.26 15.68 -7.80
C ARG A 242 -25.68 17.08 -7.76
N LEU A 243 -24.47 17.23 -7.22
CA LEU A 243 -23.77 18.52 -7.16
C LEU A 243 -23.45 19.09 -8.54
N ALA A 244 -23.35 18.23 -9.56
CA ALA A 244 -23.21 18.62 -10.96
C ALA A 244 -24.56 18.92 -11.65
N GLY A 245 -25.70 18.78 -10.96
CA GLY A 245 -27.03 18.99 -11.53
C GLY A 245 -27.48 17.86 -12.48
N LEU A 246 -26.94 16.65 -12.30
CA LEU A 246 -27.17 15.48 -13.15
C LEU A 246 -28.06 14.41 -12.50
N ASP A 247 -28.95 14.80 -11.57
CA ASP A 247 -29.87 13.88 -10.91
C ASP A 247 -30.80 13.18 -11.92
N GLY A 248 -30.57 11.88 -12.15
CA GLY A 248 -31.40 11.04 -13.04
C GLY A 248 -30.68 10.42 -14.24
N ALA A 249 -29.36 10.61 -14.38
CA ALA A 249 -28.52 9.92 -15.37
C ALA A 249 -27.79 8.69 -14.79
#